data_AF-A0A1A8UF64-F1
#
_entry.id   AF-A0A1A8UF64-F1
#
_cell.length_a   1.000
_cell.length_b   1.000
_cell.length_c   1.000
_cell.angle_alpha   90.00
_cell.angle_beta   90.00
_cell.angle_gamma   90.00
#
_symmetry.space_group_name_H-M   'P 1'
#
loop_
_entity.id
_entity.type
_entity.pdbx_description
1 polymer ?
#
loop_
_entity_poly.entity_id
_entity_poly.type
_entity_poly.pdbx_seq_one_letter_code
_entity_poly.pdbx_strand_id
1 'polypeptide(L)'
;VYAHTGGEIGLTSQQDGFNLTLTDMSDDWTVGGNKVNGVHIQVTVLPVDNQAPEVGVGIQFSVIEGEKYGIGPQHLNADDNDTPTDDILCTIIVQPIAGYVENIS
;
A
#
# COMPACT_ATOMS: atom_id res chain seq x y z
N VAL A 1 1.18 -15.64 21.38
CA VAL A 1 1.28 -14.19 21.16
C VAL A 1 0.70 -13.93 19.78
N TYR A 2 -0.32 -13.08 19.65
CA TYR A 2 -0.85 -12.71 18.34
C TYR A 2 0.13 -11.74 17.67
N ALA A 3 0.41 -11.98 16.40
CA ALA A 3 1.15 -11.10 15.53
C ALA A 3 0.47 -11.14 14.17
N HIS A 4 0.19 -9.97 13.59
CA HIS A 4 -0.23 -9.88 12.20
C HIS A 4 0.91 -10.39 11.29
N THR A 5 0.59 -10.77 10.05
CA THR A 5 1.56 -11.33 9.09
C THR A 5 2.70 -10.38 8.75
N GLY A 6 2.57 -9.10 9.09
CA GLY A 6 3.59 -8.06 8.89
C GLY A 6 3.76 -7.66 7.42
N GLY A 7 2.86 -8.13 6.54
CA GLY A 7 2.81 -7.73 5.15
C GLY A 7 1.98 -6.46 4.93
N GLU A 8 2.15 -5.85 3.77
CA GLU A 8 1.39 -4.69 3.34
C GLU A 8 -0.09 -5.04 3.10
N ILE A 9 -1.00 -4.13 3.46
CA ILE A 9 -2.46 -4.30 3.32
C ILE A 9 -3.08 -3.32 2.31
N GLY A 10 -2.28 -2.40 1.80
CA GLY A 10 -2.63 -1.37 0.83
C GLY A 10 -3.50 -0.28 1.44
N LEU A 11 -4.36 0.30 0.60
CA LEU A 11 -5.14 1.52 0.94
C LEU A 11 -6.26 1.33 1.96
N THR A 12 -6.65 0.08 2.26
CA THR A 12 -7.86 -0.19 3.05
C THR A 12 -7.57 -1.04 4.27
N SER A 13 -8.28 -0.75 5.36
CA SER A 13 -8.17 -1.54 6.59
C SER A 13 -8.57 -3.01 6.36
N GLN A 14 -7.84 -3.92 7.00
CA GLN A 14 -8.12 -5.35 6.97
C GLN A 14 -8.66 -5.84 8.31
N GLN A 15 -9.58 -6.80 8.29
CA GLN A 15 -10.01 -7.53 9.48
C GLN A 15 -9.16 -8.78 9.69
N ASP A 16 -8.72 -8.97 10.93
CA ASP A 16 -8.02 -10.16 11.40
C ASP A 16 -8.65 -10.60 12.74
N GLY A 17 -8.33 -11.78 13.22
CA GLY A 17 -8.85 -12.26 14.48
C GLY A 17 -8.28 -13.59 14.91
N PHE A 18 -8.39 -13.86 16.21
CA PHE A 18 -7.93 -15.12 16.78
C PHE A 18 -8.86 -15.59 17.89
N ASN A 19 -8.86 -16.90 18.11
CA ASN A 19 -9.60 -17.52 19.21
C ASN A 19 -8.73 -17.53 20.46
N LEU A 20 -9.31 -17.06 21.56
CA LEU A 20 -8.70 -17.12 22.87
C LEU A 20 -9.18 -18.38 23.60
N THR A 21 -8.25 -19.24 23.99
CA THR A 21 -8.53 -20.45 24.77
C THR A 21 -7.89 -20.33 26.16
N LEU A 22 -8.62 -20.74 27.20
CA LEU A 22 -8.06 -20.95 28.53
C LEU A 22 -7.66 -22.42 28.65
N THR A 23 -6.51 -22.65 29.26
CA THR A 23 -5.95 -24.00 29.48
C THR A 23 -5.74 -24.30 30.96
N ASP A 24 -6.16 -23.39 31.85
CA ASP A 24 -6.38 -23.78 33.24
C ASP A 24 -7.41 -24.91 33.24
N MET A 25 -7.17 -25.97 34.03
CA MET A 25 -7.82 -27.28 33.97
C MET A 25 -9.34 -27.28 34.24
N SER A 26 -9.97 -26.11 34.18
CA SER A 26 -11.40 -25.90 34.14
C SER A 26 -11.91 -25.92 32.69
N ASP A 27 -12.87 -26.80 32.40
CA ASP A 27 -13.48 -26.92 31.06
C ASP A 27 -14.40 -25.73 30.69
N ASP A 28 -14.57 -24.76 31.59
CA ASP A 28 -15.63 -23.74 31.51
C ASP A 28 -15.09 -22.31 31.71
N TRP A 29 -15.30 -21.46 30.70
CA TRP A 29 -15.25 -20.02 30.89
C TRP A 29 -16.56 -19.56 31.54
N THR A 30 -16.53 -19.04 32.76
CA THR A 30 -17.73 -18.50 33.41
C THR A 30 -17.66 -17.00 33.57
N VAL A 31 -18.60 -16.25 32.99
CA VAL A 31 -18.78 -14.81 33.21
C VAL A 31 -20.17 -14.57 33.79
N GLY A 32 -20.24 -14.10 35.05
CA GLY A 32 -21.51 -13.85 35.73
C GLY A 32 -22.40 -15.09 35.91
N GLY A 33 -21.81 -16.29 36.01
CA GLY A 33 -22.52 -17.57 36.13
C GLY A 33 -22.95 -18.20 34.81
N ASN A 34 -22.70 -17.56 33.67
CA ASN A 34 -22.96 -18.14 32.34
C ASN A 34 -21.70 -18.80 31.78
N LYS A 35 -21.86 -20.00 31.21
CA LYS A 35 -20.80 -20.69 30.47
C LYS A 35 -20.62 -20.04 29.10
N VAL A 36 -19.39 -19.63 28.80
CA VAL A 36 -18.95 -19.06 27.53
C VAL A 36 -18.23 -20.16 26.74
N ASN A 37 -18.70 -20.44 25.53
CA ASN A 37 -18.17 -21.56 24.73
C ASN A 37 -16.87 -21.22 23.97
N GLY A 38 -16.47 -19.95 23.97
CA GLY A 38 -15.24 -19.47 23.33
C GLY A 38 -15.27 -17.95 23.22
N VAL A 39 -14.08 -17.35 23.13
CA VAL A 39 -13.90 -15.91 22.92
C VAL A 39 -13.16 -15.70 21.61
N HIS A 40 -13.80 -15.00 20.67
CA HIS A 40 -13.15 -14.55 19.44
C HIS A 40 -12.76 -13.08 19.59
N ILE A 41 -11.47 -12.79 19.40
CA ILE A 41 -10.96 -11.42 19.43
C ILE A 41 -10.86 -10.94 17.99
N GLN A 42 -11.55 -9.85 17.69
CA GLN A 42 -11.47 -9.17 16.40
C GLN A 42 -10.40 -8.08 16.46
N VAL A 43 -9.56 -8.04 15.43
CA VAL A 43 -8.48 -7.06 15.26
C VAL A 43 -8.73 -6.32 13.96
N THR A 44 -8.65 -4.99 14.01
CA THR A 44 -8.69 -4.14 12.80
C THR A 44 -7.29 -3.64 12.54
N VAL A 45 -6.74 -3.99 11.38
CA VAL A 45 -5.45 -3.49 10.88
C VAL A 45 -5.72 -2.25 10.06
N LEU A 46 -5.11 -1.12 10.44
CA LEU A 46 -5.26 0.15 9.74
C LEU A 46 -4.14 0.29 8.70
N PRO A 47 -4.43 0.87 7.52
CA PRO A 47 -3.44 1.07 6.47
C PRO A 47 -2.40 2.10 6.92
N VAL A 48 -1.15 1.91 6.50
CA VAL A 48 -0.03 2.80 6.80
C VAL A 48 0.84 2.87 5.55
N ASP A 49 1.05 4.08 5.03
CA ASP A 49 2.06 4.40 4.01
C ASP A 49 3.46 4.09 4.58
N ASN A 50 4.01 2.94 4.19
CA ASN A 50 5.23 2.37 4.75
C ASN A 50 6.22 1.87 3.69
N GLN A 51 5.85 1.87 2.41
CA GLN A 51 6.73 1.57 1.30
C GLN A 51 6.91 2.79 0.39
N ALA A 52 7.97 2.76 -0.42
CA ALA A 52 8.20 3.81 -1.40
C ALA A 52 7.60 3.37 -2.75
N PRO A 53 7.17 4.31 -3.61
CA PRO A 53 6.68 3.98 -4.94
C PRO A 53 7.74 3.25 -5.78
N GLU A 54 7.30 2.26 -6.55
CA GLU A 54 8.14 1.55 -7.51
C GLU A 54 8.07 2.25 -8.87
N VAL A 55 9.23 2.60 -9.42
CA VAL A 55 9.33 3.29 -10.71
C VAL A 55 9.59 2.31 -11.84
N GLY A 56 8.65 2.25 -12.79
CA GLY A 56 8.78 1.52 -14.04
C GLY A 56 9.29 2.40 -15.17
N VAL A 57 10.44 2.06 -15.75
CA VAL A 57 10.96 2.69 -16.97
C VAL A 57 10.68 1.78 -18.15
N GLY A 58 9.87 2.26 -19.09
CA GLY A 58 9.43 1.50 -20.25
C GLY A 58 10.29 1.77 -21.49
N ILE A 59 9.64 2.02 -22.61
CA ILE A 59 10.33 2.27 -23.88
C ILE A 59 11.10 3.59 -23.84
N GLN A 60 12.27 3.61 -24.49
CA GLN A 60 13.06 4.82 -24.61
C GLN A 60 12.25 5.91 -25.33
N PHE A 61 12.13 7.06 -24.68
CA PHE A 61 11.50 8.24 -25.27
C PHE A 61 12.52 9.04 -26.07
N SER A 62 12.22 9.30 -27.34
CA SER A 62 13.04 10.12 -28.23
C SER A 62 12.17 11.12 -28.98
N VAL A 63 12.69 12.31 -29.20
CA VAL A 63 12.00 13.39 -29.93
C VAL A 63 12.85 13.85 -31.09
N ILE A 64 12.21 14.14 -32.23
CA ILE A 64 12.86 14.74 -33.39
C ILE A 64 13.10 16.23 -33.08
N GLU A 65 14.24 16.77 -33.50
CA GLU A 65 14.55 18.18 -33.31
C GLU A 65 13.47 19.08 -33.94
N GLY A 66 12.99 20.05 -33.16
CA GLY A 66 11.91 20.97 -33.56
C GLY A 66 10.49 20.46 -33.28
N GLU A 67 10.33 19.18 -32.93
CA GLU A 67 9.03 18.58 -32.62
C GLU A 67 8.75 18.52 -31.11
N LYS A 68 7.50 18.20 -30.77
CA LYS A 68 7.03 18.02 -29.39
C LYS A 68 6.19 16.75 -29.26
N TYR A 69 6.49 15.97 -28.22
CA TYR A 69 5.79 14.72 -27.92
C TYR A 69 5.49 14.62 -26.42
N GLY A 70 4.47 13.84 -26.05
CA GLY A 70 4.08 13.62 -24.65
C GLY A 70 4.76 12.39 -24.03
N ILE A 71 5.17 12.51 -22.78
CA ILE A 71 5.66 11.40 -21.96
C ILE A 71 4.43 10.73 -21.31
N GLY A 72 4.03 9.58 -21.83
CA GLY A 72 2.96 8.75 -21.25
C GLY A 72 3.45 7.53 -20.44
N PRO A 73 2.52 6.75 -19.85
CA PRO A 73 2.80 5.59 -18.98
C PRO A 73 3.67 4.50 -19.62
N GLN A 74 3.70 4.41 -20.96
CA GLN A 74 4.56 3.47 -21.68
C GLN A 74 6.06 3.80 -21.58
N HIS A 75 6.41 5.03 -21.21
CA HIS A 75 7.80 5.48 -21.07
C HIS A 75 8.23 5.51 -19.59
N LEU A 76 7.35 6.00 -18.72
CA LEU A 76 7.61 6.14 -17.29
C LEU A 76 6.30 5.98 -16.52
N ASN A 77 6.33 5.14 -15.49
CA ASN A 77 5.22 4.94 -14.57
C ASN A 77 5.74 4.81 -13.13
N ALA A 78 4.90 5.11 -12.15
CA ALA A 78 5.18 4.87 -10.75
C ALA A 78 3.92 4.32 -10.09
N ASP A 79 4.04 3.20 -9.39
CA ASP A 79 2.95 2.55 -8.67
C ASP A 79 3.34 2.33 -7.22
N ASP A 80 2.34 2.38 -6.35
CA ASP A 80 2.50 2.08 -4.93
C ASP A 80 1.23 1.39 -4.40
N ASN A 81 1.38 0.41 -3.52
CA ASN A 81 0.26 -0.38 -3.03
C ASN A 81 -0.51 0.32 -1.90
N ASP A 82 0.16 1.18 -1.15
CA ASP A 82 -0.36 1.87 0.03
C ASP A 82 -0.47 3.40 -0.15
N THR A 83 -0.10 3.91 -1.33
CA THR A 83 -0.28 5.32 -1.73
C THR A 83 -1.19 5.42 -2.96
N PRO A 84 -2.29 6.21 -2.92
CA PRO A 84 -3.13 6.43 -4.09
C PRO A 84 -2.35 7.03 -5.27
N THR A 85 -2.64 6.59 -6.50
CA THR A 85 -1.93 7.08 -7.71
C THR A 85 -1.96 8.60 -7.86
N ASP A 86 -3.08 9.24 -7.52
CA ASP A 86 -3.24 10.70 -7.62
C ASP A 86 -2.36 11.48 -6.61
N ASP A 87 -1.88 10.80 -5.55
CA ASP A 87 -0.99 11.37 -4.53
C ASP A 87 0.50 11.15 -4.86
N ILE A 88 0.81 10.33 -5.89
CA ILE A 88 2.18 10.12 -6.36
C ILE A 88 2.61 11.30 -7.24
N LEU A 89 3.61 12.05 -6.78
CA LEU A 89 4.12 13.24 -7.46
C LEU A 89 5.43 12.96 -8.21
N CYS A 90 5.43 13.26 -9.51
CA CYS A 90 6.63 13.25 -10.34
C CYS A 90 7.17 14.67 -10.53
N THR A 91 8.45 14.88 -10.19
CA THR A 91 9.11 16.18 -10.35
C THR A 91 10.36 16.06 -11.22
N ILE A 92 10.60 17.10 -12.02
CA ILE A 92 11.79 17.20 -12.86
C ILE A 92 12.81 18.03 -12.10
N ILE A 93 13.81 17.35 -11.53
CA ILE A 93 14.88 18.00 -10.76
C ILE A 93 16.02 18.52 -11.64
N VAL A 94 16.17 17.95 -12.84
CA VAL A 94 17.22 18.32 -13.80
C VAL A 94 16.61 18.35 -15.20
N GLN A 95 16.71 19.49 -15.88
CA GLN A 95 16.27 19.65 -17.26
C GLN A 95 17.21 18.93 -18.25
N PRO A 96 16.70 18.52 -19.43
CA PRO A 96 17.54 17.91 -20.46
C PRO A 96 18.57 18.92 -21.00
N ILE A 97 19.70 18.41 -21.49
CA ILE A 97 20.77 19.22 -22.10
C ILE A 97 20.36 19.88 -23.43
N ALA A 98 19.35 19.33 -24.10
CA ALA A 98 18.80 19.81 -25.35
C ALA A 98 17.27 19.77 -25.30
N GLY A 99 16.61 20.82 -25.80
CA GLY A 99 15.17 21.00 -25.66
C GLY A 99 14.78 21.36 -24.23
N TYR A 100 13.51 21.12 -23.88
CA TYR A 100 12.98 21.32 -22.54
C TYR A 100 11.81 20.35 -22.31
N VAL A 101 11.58 20.02 -21.05
CA VAL A 101 10.34 19.37 -20.63
C VAL A 101 9.47 20.43 -19.96
N GLU A 102 8.19 20.43 -20.28
CA GLU A 102 7.18 21.28 -19.68
C GLU A 102 5.98 20.43 -19.26
N ASN A 103 5.33 20.84 -18.17
CA ASN A 103 4.02 20.29 -17.82
C ASN A 103 2.97 21.01 -18.67
N ILE A 104 2.24 20.26 -19.49
CA ILE A 104 1.24 20.77 -20.42
C ILE A 104 -0.20 20.56 -19.93
N SER A 105 -0.38 20.24 -18.64
CA SER A 105 -1.71 20.12 -18.02
C SER A 105 -2.40 21.47 -17.91
#